data_AF-A0A6I4IX80-F1
#
_entry.id   AF-A0A6I4IX80-F1
#
_cell.length_a   1.000
_cell.length_b   1.000
_cell.length_c   1.000
_cell.angle_alpha   90.00
_cell.angle_beta   90.00
_cell.angle_gamma   90.00
#
_symmetry.space_group_name_H-M   'P 1'
#
loop_
_entity.id
_entity.type
_entity.pdbx_description
1 polymer ?
#
loop_
_entity_poly.entity_id
_entity_poly.type
_entity_poly.pdbx_seq_one_letter_code
_entity_poly.pdbx_strand_id
1 'polypeptide(L)'
;MSKSRDADDVTRELVDRVKERCPGISAAALGLADPGPDKGIGIRLVQVVPRMEPRARDRLIRTLALDYLVSVRADDPLAEHRLVADLAFAIMDAPDYELVAGESAAQACAAAGLPPAAGLVVRGHACRIDAVAQAPLVREPAITRTVPLGLVDGVVLGPGDVPVPGAVVILGDGDRSAVTGPDGRFRFASPAGAPVRVAARAHGRANSTAATAGEPAVITLPLEA
;
A
#
# COMPACT_ATOMS: atom_id res chain seq x y z
N MET A 1 -15.76 13.33 -13.57
CA MET A 1 -14.34 13.01 -13.28
C MET A 1 -14.01 13.58 -11.91
N SER A 2 -13.76 12.77 -10.88
CA SER A 2 -13.30 13.34 -9.59
C SER A 2 -11.94 13.97 -9.76
N LYS A 3 -11.86 15.27 -9.43
CA LYS A 3 -10.64 16.06 -9.32
C LYS A 3 -10.00 15.80 -7.95
N SER A 4 -8.69 15.96 -7.85
CA SER A 4 -8.04 16.03 -6.54
C SER A 4 -8.65 17.17 -5.73
N ARG A 5 -8.89 16.95 -4.44
CA ARG A 5 -9.39 17.93 -3.48
C ARG A 5 -8.50 17.82 -2.25
N ASP A 6 -7.62 18.80 -2.04
CA ASP A 6 -6.70 18.79 -0.90
C ASP A 6 -7.41 19.28 0.37
N ALA A 7 -6.78 19.06 1.53
CA ALA A 7 -7.35 19.44 2.83
C ALA A 7 -7.68 20.94 2.92
N ASP A 8 -6.84 21.80 2.34
CA ASP A 8 -7.04 23.25 2.30
C ASP A 8 -8.31 23.63 1.53
N ASP A 9 -8.64 22.90 0.47
CA ASP A 9 -9.86 23.13 -0.31
C ASP A 9 -11.09 22.74 0.50
N VAL A 10 -11.05 21.59 1.19
CA VAL A 10 -12.13 21.13 2.07
C VAL A 10 -12.38 22.13 3.20
N THR A 11 -11.32 22.64 3.83
CA THR A 11 -11.41 23.63 4.91
C THR A 11 -11.96 24.96 4.41
N ARG A 12 -11.45 25.48 3.28
CA ARG A 12 -11.91 26.75 2.73
C ARG A 12 -13.39 26.69 2.34
N GLU A 13 -13.81 25.62 1.68
CA GLU A 13 -15.20 25.43 1.31
C GLU A 13 -16.13 25.30 2.53
N LEU A 14 -15.69 24.61 3.59
CA LEU A 14 -16.46 24.53 4.83
C LEU A 14 -16.63 25.92 5.47
N VAL A 15 -15.55 26.72 5.52
CA VAL A 15 -15.61 28.11 6.02
C VAL A 15 -16.57 28.96 5.18
N ASP A 16 -16.48 28.88 3.85
CA ASP A 16 -17.31 29.67 2.95
C ASP A 16 -18.79 29.29 3.08
N ARG A 17 -19.09 28.00 3.19
CA ARG A 17 -20.45 27.49 3.41
C ARG A 17 -21.04 27.97 4.74
N VAL A 18 -20.25 27.95 5.81
CA VAL A 18 -20.66 28.47 7.12
C VAL A 18 -20.97 29.97 7.04
N LYS A 19 -20.15 30.75 6.35
CA LYS A 19 -20.37 32.19 6.14
C LYS A 19 -21.63 32.47 5.32
N GLU A 20 -21.88 31.68 4.28
CA GLU A 20 -23.07 31.81 3.44
C GLU A 20 -24.34 31.53 4.26
N ARG A 21 -24.33 30.52 5.13
CA ARG A 21 -25.49 30.18 5.96
C ARG A 21 -25.75 31.18 7.09
N CYS A 22 -24.70 31.77 7.64
CA CYS A 22 -24.73 32.66 8.80
C CYS A 22 -24.18 34.07 8.44
N PRO A 23 -24.86 34.83 7.56
CA PRO A 23 -24.38 36.12 7.13
C PRO A 23 -24.27 37.09 8.32
N GLY A 24 -23.15 37.82 8.39
CA GLY A 24 -22.87 38.78 9.47
C GLY A 24 -22.23 38.18 10.72
N ILE A 25 -22.07 36.85 10.78
CA ILE A 25 -21.34 36.19 11.87
C ILE A 25 -19.91 35.90 11.42
N SER A 26 -18.93 36.25 12.24
CA SER A 26 -17.53 35.94 11.97
C SER A 26 -17.33 34.43 11.98
N ALA A 27 -16.73 33.88 10.92
CA ALA A 27 -16.37 32.46 10.83
C ALA A 27 -14.95 32.31 10.29
N ALA A 28 -14.12 31.52 10.96
CA ALA A 28 -12.72 31.33 10.60
C ALA A 28 -12.23 29.91 10.85
N ALA A 29 -11.31 29.45 10.00
CA ALA A 29 -10.48 28.30 10.29
C ALA A 29 -9.41 28.68 11.30
N LEU A 30 -9.24 27.87 12.33
CA LEU A 30 -8.37 28.12 13.47
C LEU A 30 -7.41 26.97 13.68
N GLY A 31 -6.21 27.27 14.17
CA GLY A 31 -5.31 26.24 14.70
C GLY A 31 -5.95 25.54 15.90
N LEU A 32 -5.57 24.28 16.15
CA LEU A 32 -6.15 23.52 17.26
C LEU A 32 -5.94 24.21 18.62
N ALA A 33 -4.77 24.80 18.82
CA ALA A 33 -4.40 25.53 20.04
C ALA A 33 -4.81 27.01 20.03
N ASP A 34 -5.38 27.51 18.93
CA ASP A 34 -5.84 28.90 18.85
C ASP A 34 -7.06 29.06 19.76
N PRO A 35 -7.08 30.01 20.72
CA PRO A 35 -8.24 30.25 21.57
C PRO A 35 -9.49 30.62 20.76
N GLY A 36 -9.32 31.16 19.55
CA GLY A 36 -10.39 31.60 18.68
C GLY A 36 -11.05 32.89 19.15
N PRO A 37 -12.09 33.35 18.44
CA PRO A 37 -12.76 34.59 18.77
C PRO A 37 -13.67 34.45 19.98
N ASP A 38 -13.85 35.55 20.73
CA ASP A 38 -14.81 35.61 21.85
C ASP A 38 -16.25 35.36 21.38
N LYS A 39 -16.57 35.74 20.13
CA LYS A 39 -17.87 35.56 19.49
C LYS A 39 -17.71 35.14 18.03
N GLY A 40 -18.61 34.29 17.57
CA GLY A 40 -18.63 33.79 16.20
C GLY A 40 -18.39 32.28 16.11
N ILE A 41 -17.94 31.83 14.95
CA ILE A 41 -17.80 30.42 14.59
C ILE A 41 -16.33 30.09 14.36
N GLY A 42 -15.80 29.16 15.15
CA GLY A 42 -14.46 28.62 15.00
C GLY A 42 -14.49 27.25 14.37
N ILE A 43 -13.68 27.01 13.35
CA ILE A 43 -13.57 25.73 12.65
C ILE A 43 -12.16 25.17 12.86
N ARG A 44 -12.04 24.03 13.55
CA ARG A 44 -10.74 23.40 13.88
C ARG A 44 -10.70 21.98 13.36
N LEU A 45 -9.63 21.58 12.70
CA LEU A 45 -9.39 20.19 12.35
C LEU A 45 -8.96 19.42 13.61
N VAL A 46 -9.74 18.44 14.04
CA VAL A 46 -9.50 17.67 15.28
C VAL A 46 -9.04 16.23 15.00
N GLN A 47 -9.38 15.68 13.83
CA GLN A 47 -8.98 14.32 13.48
C GLN A 47 -8.74 14.16 11.97
N VAL A 48 -7.76 13.33 11.62
CA VAL A 48 -7.47 12.91 10.24
C VAL A 48 -7.39 11.40 10.20
N VAL A 49 -8.28 10.76 9.44
CA VAL A 49 -8.37 9.30 9.35
C VAL A 49 -8.20 8.85 7.89
N PRO A 50 -7.29 7.90 7.58
CA PRO A 50 -7.21 7.34 6.25
C PRO A 50 -8.47 6.51 5.93
N ARG A 51 -9.03 6.70 4.73
CA ARG A 51 -10.07 5.81 4.20
C ARG A 51 -9.45 4.83 3.23
N MET A 52 -9.62 3.54 3.51
CA MET A 52 -9.21 2.49 2.59
C MET A 52 -10.29 2.33 1.51
N GLU A 53 -10.02 2.90 0.34
CA GLU A 53 -10.84 2.67 -0.85
C GLU A 53 -10.33 1.45 -1.64
N PRO A 54 -11.22 0.75 -2.38
CA PRO A 54 -10.82 -0.29 -3.30
C PRO A 54 -9.78 0.24 -4.30
N ARG A 55 -8.65 -0.47 -4.42
CA ARG A 55 -7.59 -0.06 -5.34
C ARG A 55 -8.03 -0.30 -6.79
N ALA A 56 -8.06 0.76 -7.59
CA ALA A 56 -8.20 0.63 -9.04
C ALA A 56 -6.84 0.28 -9.67
N ARG A 57 -6.87 -0.46 -10.78
CA ARG A 57 -5.66 -0.99 -11.44
C ARG A 57 -4.84 0.09 -12.14
N ASP A 58 -5.48 1.20 -12.48
CA ASP A 58 -4.98 2.29 -13.32
C ASP A 58 -4.83 3.63 -12.57
N ARG A 59 -5.41 3.74 -11.37
CA ARG A 59 -5.45 4.98 -10.58
C ARG A 59 -5.29 4.66 -9.10
N LEU A 60 -4.35 5.34 -8.44
CA LEU A 60 -4.25 5.29 -6.98
C LEU A 60 -5.05 6.46 -6.41
N ILE A 61 -6.18 6.15 -5.79
CA ILE A 61 -6.99 7.13 -5.06
C ILE A 61 -6.65 7.00 -3.58
N ARG A 62 -6.24 8.12 -2.97
CA ARG A 62 -5.92 8.21 -1.54
C ARG A 62 -6.89 9.20 -0.91
N THR A 63 -7.77 8.69 -0.06
CA THR A 63 -8.81 9.49 0.59
C THR A 63 -8.54 9.60 2.09
N LEU A 64 -8.68 10.80 2.62
CA LEU A 64 -8.64 11.11 4.05
C LEU A 64 -10.04 11.62 4.47
N ALA A 65 -10.55 11.10 5.58
CA ALA A 65 -11.62 11.74 6.33
C ALA A 65 -11.02 12.79 7.27
N LEU A 66 -11.60 13.99 7.25
CA LEU A 66 -11.16 15.14 8.03
C LEU A 66 -12.31 15.54 8.96
N ASP A 67 -12.15 15.37 10.27
CA ASP A 67 -13.17 15.73 11.24
C ASP A 67 -12.86 17.11 11.80
N TYR A 68 -13.82 18.02 11.67
CA TYR A 68 -13.75 19.39 12.09
C TYR A 68 -14.67 19.63 13.29
N LEU A 69 -14.13 20.19 14.36
CA LEU A 69 -14.93 20.82 15.41
C LEU A 69 -15.36 22.21 14.91
N VAL A 70 -16.67 22.37 14.73
CA VAL A 70 -17.30 23.67 14.44
C VAL A 70 -17.93 24.16 15.74
N SER A 71 -17.23 25.06 16.42
CA SER A 71 -17.65 25.64 17.70
C SER A 71 -18.30 27.00 17.50
N VAL A 72 -19.39 27.27 18.21
CA VAL A 72 -20.13 28.54 18.18
C VAL A 72 -20.02 29.24 19.53
N ARG A 73 -19.86 30.56 19.51
CA ARG A 73 -19.95 31.43 20.70
C ARG A 73 -20.84 32.63 20.41
N ALA A 74 -21.83 32.85 21.26
CA ALA A 74 -22.68 34.04 21.22
C ALA A 74 -22.90 34.64 22.62
N ASP A 75 -23.38 35.89 22.68
CA ASP A 75 -23.74 36.53 23.96
C ASP A 75 -25.02 35.96 24.59
N ASP A 76 -25.91 35.44 23.74
CA ASP A 76 -27.20 34.88 24.13
C ASP A 76 -27.18 33.36 23.92
N PRO A 77 -27.43 32.55 24.98
CA PRO A 77 -27.51 31.10 24.87
C PRO A 77 -28.56 30.62 23.85
N LEU A 78 -29.69 31.33 23.70
CA LEU A 78 -30.70 30.95 22.72
C LEU A 78 -30.23 31.22 21.28
N ALA A 79 -29.50 32.32 21.06
CA ALA A 79 -28.83 32.59 19.79
C ALA A 79 -27.77 31.51 19.48
N GLU A 80 -26.98 31.09 20.46
CA GLU A 80 -26.00 30.02 20.29
C GLU A 80 -26.66 28.70 19.88
N HIS A 81 -27.76 28.31 20.55
CA HIS A 81 -28.51 27.10 20.20
C HIS A 81 -29.12 27.16 18.79
N ARG A 82 -29.69 28.32 18.40
CA ARG A 82 -30.26 28.51 17.05
C ARG A 82 -29.18 28.37 15.98
N LEU A 83 -28.02 28.98 16.19
CA LEU A 83 -26.90 28.90 15.25
C LEU A 83 -26.37 27.47 15.10
N VAL A 84 -26.22 26.74 16.21
CA VAL A 84 -25.82 25.33 16.18
C VAL A 84 -26.84 24.50 15.40
N ALA A 85 -28.13 24.70 15.62
CA ALA A 85 -29.19 24.00 14.89
C ALA A 85 -29.18 24.35 13.38
N ASP A 86 -29.09 25.64 13.04
CA ASP A 86 -29.04 26.11 11.66
C ASP A 86 -27.84 25.54 10.89
N LEU A 87 -26.67 25.49 11.55
CA LEU A 87 -25.47 24.87 11.00
C LEU A 87 -25.64 23.37 10.81
N ALA A 88 -26.21 22.66 11.80
CA ALA A 88 -26.47 21.23 11.69
C ALA A 88 -27.36 20.91 10.47
N PHE A 89 -28.46 21.64 10.28
CA PHE A 89 -29.30 21.48 9.09
C PHE A 89 -28.55 21.80 7.79
N ALA A 90 -27.79 22.89 7.75
CA ALA A 90 -27.02 23.26 6.56
C ALA A 90 -25.94 22.24 6.18
N ILE A 91 -25.34 21.56 7.16
CA ILE A 91 -24.40 20.47 6.91
C ILE A 91 -25.14 19.23 6.42
N MET A 92 -26.30 18.89 6.99
CA MET A 92 -27.11 17.76 6.52
C MET A 92 -27.61 17.93 5.07
N ASP A 93 -27.80 19.17 4.62
CA ASP A 93 -28.17 19.48 3.24
C ASP A 93 -26.96 19.46 2.27
N ALA A 94 -25.72 19.36 2.79
CA ALA A 94 -24.50 19.40 1.99
C ALA A 94 -23.96 17.98 1.73
N PRO A 95 -23.99 17.47 0.47
CA PRO A 95 -23.66 16.07 0.18
C PRO A 95 -22.18 15.71 0.39
N ASP A 96 -21.29 16.70 0.44
CA ASP A 96 -19.85 16.51 0.61
C ASP A 96 -19.40 16.50 2.08
N TYR A 97 -20.35 16.66 3.02
CA TYR A 97 -20.10 16.73 4.45
C TYR A 97 -21.07 15.85 5.22
N GLU A 98 -20.62 15.36 6.37
CA GLU A 98 -21.43 14.53 7.25
C GLU A 98 -21.33 15.03 8.69
N LEU A 99 -22.41 14.93 9.46
CA LEU A 99 -22.35 15.08 10.92
C LEU A 99 -21.86 13.76 11.53
N VAL A 100 -20.79 13.81 12.33
CA VAL A 100 -20.21 12.59 12.93
C VAL A 100 -21.12 12.09 14.05
N ALA A 101 -21.85 11.02 13.79
CA ALA A 101 -22.74 10.41 14.77
C ALA A 101 -21.96 9.85 15.97
N GLY A 102 -22.47 10.11 17.18
CA GLY A 102 -21.87 9.64 18.43
C GLY A 102 -20.71 10.49 18.96
N GLU A 103 -20.26 11.50 18.22
CA GLU A 103 -19.30 12.51 18.69
C GLU A 103 -20.00 13.85 18.94
N SER A 104 -19.87 14.37 20.16
CA SER A 104 -20.34 15.72 20.50
C SER A 104 -19.20 16.74 20.46
N ALA A 105 -19.52 18.00 20.19
CA ALA A 105 -18.55 19.08 20.28
C ALA A 105 -17.90 19.19 21.66
N ALA A 106 -18.64 18.88 22.74
CA ALA A 106 -18.11 18.85 24.10
C ALA A 106 -17.01 17.78 24.27
N GLN A 107 -17.23 16.57 23.73
CA GLN A 107 -16.20 15.51 23.74
C GLN A 107 -14.98 15.90 22.90
N ALA A 108 -15.20 16.46 21.71
CA ALA A 108 -14.11 16.92 20.85
C ALA A 108 -13.30 18.05 21.50
N CYS A 109 -13.95 19.01 22.18
CA CYS A 109 -13.28 20.05 22.96
C CYS A 109 -12.42 19.43 24.07
N ALA A 110 -12.99 18.51 24.85
CA ALA A 110 -12.28 17.85 25.95
C ALA A 110 -11.04 17.07 25.45
N ALA A 111 -11.19 16.30 24.36
CA ALA A 111 -10.08 15.56 23.76
C ALA A 111 -8.97 16.49 23.23
N ALA A 112 -9.34 17.67 22.73
CA ALA A 112 -8.41 18.69 22.25
C ALA A 112 -7.83 19.59 23.36
N GLY A 113 -8.25 19.42 24.63
CA GLY A 113 -7.85 20.30 25.73
C GLY A 113 -8.41 21.73 25.62
N LEU A 114 -9.53 21.90 24.92
CA LEU A 114 -10.22 23.17 24.71
C LEU A 114 -11.33 23.39 25.75
N PRO A 115 -11.66 24.65 26.07
CA PRO A 115 -12.83 24.95 26.88
C PRO A 115 -14.11 24.43 26.19
N PRO A 116 -15.11 23.97 26.96
CA PRO A 116 -16.37 23.50 26.39
C PRO A 116 -17.05 24.61 25.59
N ALA A 117 -17.57 24.26 24.43
CA ALA A 117 -18.32 25.15 23.54
C ALA A 117 -19.47 24.38 22.90
N ALA A 118 -20.57 25.08 22.60
CA ALA A 118 -21.61 24.51 21.76
C ALA A 118 -21.10 24.37 20.32
N GLY A 119 -21.57 23.36 19.60
CA GLY A 119 -21.07 23.08 18.27
C GLY A 119 -21.42 21.70 17.76
N LEU A 120 -20.77 21.34 16.66
CA LEU A 120 -20.92 20.07 15.95
C LEU A 120 -19.55 19.55 15.50
N VAL A 121 -19.46 18.24 15.29
CA VAL A 121 -18.32 17.61 14.60
C VAL A 121 -18.76 17.29 13.18
N VAL A 122 -18.04 17.85 12.20
CA VAL A 122 -18.34 17.76 10.77
C VAL A 122 -17.21 17.00 10.07
N ARG A 123 -17.54 15.96 9.33
CA ARG A 123 -16.59 15.22 8.50
C ARG A 123 -16.63 15.72 7.07
N GLY A 124 -15.46 16.05 6.52
CA GLY A 124 -15.24 16.24 5.08
C GLY A 124 -14.24 15.22 4.53
N HIS A 125 -14.09 15.20 3.21
CA HIS A 125 -13.18 14.27 2.53
C HIS A 125 -12.18 14.98 1.63
N ALA A 126 -10.89 14.76 1.90
CA ALA A 126 -9.80 15.11 0.98
C ALA A 126 -9.42 13.88 0.15
N CYS A 127 -9.20 14.08 -1.14
CA CYS A 127 -8.91 13.02 -2.09
C CYS A 127 -7.73 13.42 -2.96
N ARG A 128 -6.67 12.60 -2.98
CA ARG A 128 -5.55 12.74 -3.90
C ARG A 128 -5.57 11.60 -4.90
N ILE A 129 -5.26 11.96 -6.14
CA ILE A 129 -5.32 11.05 -7.26
C ILE A 129 -3.96 11.04 -7.95
N ASP A 130 -3.32 9.88 -7.95
CA ASP A 130 -2.04 9.68 -8.63
C ASP A 130 -2.20 8.76 -9.84
N ALA A 131 -1.50 9.10 -10.92
CA ALA A 131 -1.36 8.22 -12.06
C ALA A 131 -0.43 7.06 -11.68
N VAL A 132 -0.89 5.81 -11.89
CA VAL A 132 -0.04 4.64 -11.73
C VAL A 132 0.78 4.46 -13.01
N ALA A 133 2.09 4.26 -12.88
CA ALA A 133 2.93 3.92 -14.02
C ALA A 133 2.42 2.63 -14.66
N GLN A 134 1.91 2.72 -15.89
CA GLN A 134 1.41 1.55 -16.60
C GLN A 134 2.57 0.75 -17.17
N ALA A 135 2.53 -0.57 -16.99
CA ALA A 135 3.43 -1.47 -17.68
C ALA A 135 3.23 -1.34 -19.20
N PRO A 136 4.29 -1.43 -20.01
CA PRO A 136 4.16 -1.37 -21.46
C PRO A 136 3.27 -2.51 -21.97
N LEU A 137 2.46 -2.20 -23.00
CA LEU A 137 1.59 -3.19 -23.63
C LEU A 137 2.43 -4.30 -24.28
N VAL A 138 2.06 -5.57 -24.03
CA VAL A 138 2.62 -6.71 -24.76
C VAL A 138 2.19 -6.61 -26.22
N ARG A 139 3.13 -6.38 -27.12
CA ARG A 139 2.86 -6.15 -28.55
C ARG A 139 2.85 -7.42 -29.39
N GLU A 140 3.43 -8.49 -28.86
CA GLU A 140 3.61 -9.75 -29.57
C GLU A 140 3.18 -10.90 -28.66
N PRO A 141 2.49 -11.93 -29.19
CA PRO A 141 2.11 -13.08 -28.42
C PRO A 141 3.34 -13.83 -27.91
N ALA A 142 3.25 -14.39 -26.70
CA ALA A 142 4.29 -15.24 -26.17
C ALA A 142 4.49 -16.46 -27.09
N ILE A 143 5.69 -16.62 -27.65
CA ILE A 143 6.04 -17.78 -28.45
C ILE A 143 6.48 -18.90 -27.50
N THR A 144 5.63 -19.90 -27.33
CA THR A 144 5.98 -21.12 -26.60
C THR A 144 6.49 -22.18 -27.57
N ARG A 145 7.58 -22.85 -27.21
CA ARG A 145 8.08 -24.02 -27.95
C ARG A 145 7.99 -25.24 -27.04
N THR A 146 7.23 -26.23 -27.46
CA THR A 146 7.22 -27.53 -26.80
C THR A 146 8.44 -28.30 -27.28
N VAL A 147 9.34 -28.60 -26.35
CA VAL A 147 10.51 -29.43 -26.59
C VAL A 147 10.32 -30.75 -25.84
N PRO A 148 10.70 -31.90 -26.43
CA PRO A 148 10.68 -33.17 -25.70
C PRO A 148 11.50 -33.04 -24.42
N LEU A 149 11.10 -33.76 -23.36
CA LEU A 149 11.95 -33.92 -22.19
C LEU A 149 12.90 -35.09 -22.44
N GLY A 150 14.19 -34.88 -22.15
CA GLY A 150 15.18 -35.94 -22.06
C GLY A 150 15.73 -36.06 -20.64
N LEU A 151 16.57 -37.07 -20.43
CA LEU A 151 17.22 -37.33 -19.14
C LEU A 151 18.67 -36.84 -19.20
N VAL A 152 19.06 -36.02 -18.23
CA VAL A 152 20.47 -35.73 -17.93
C VAL A 152 20.91 -36.71 -16.86
N ASP A 153 21.86 -37.56 -17.20
CA ASP A 153 22.55 -38.48 -16.31
C ASP A 153 23.96 -37.96 -16.06
N GLY A 154 24.39 -37.91 -14.80
CA GLY A 154 25.74 -37.44 -14.51
C GLY A 154 26.30 -37.93 -13.20
N VAL A 155 27.55 -37.57 -12.95
CA VAL A 155 28.30 -37.90 -11.74
C VAL A 155 28.99 -36.66 -11.21
N VAL A 156 28.99 -36.51 -9.88
CA VAL A 156 29.77 -35.49 -9.17
C VAL A 156 31.01 -36.17 -8.59
N LEU A 157 32.18 -35.67 -8.97
CA LEU A 157 33.48 -36.17 -8.54
C LEU A 157 34.20 -35.13 -7.69
N GLY A 158 34.98 -35.58 -6.71
CA GLY A 158 35.93 -34.79 -5.94
C GLY A 158 37.35 -34.95 -6.50
N PRO A 159 38.36 -34.50 -5.76
CA PRO A 159 39.76 -34.72 -6.11
C PRO A 159 40.08 -36.22 -6.29
N GLY A 160 40.89 -36.54 -7.30
CA GLY A 160 41.28 -37.94 -7.59
C GLY A 160 40.15 -38.81 -8.14
N ASP A 161 39.16 -38.19 -8.81
CA ASP A 161 38.00 -38.87 -9.42
C ASP A 161 37.14 -39.68 -8.43
N VAL A 162 37.16 -39.29 -7.15
CA VAL A 162 36.36 -39.92 -6.09
C VAL A 162 34.91 -39.46 -6.17
N PRO A 163 33.89 -40.35 -6.27
CA PRO A 163 32.50 -39.94 -6.28
C PRO A 163 32.06 -39.22 -4.99
N VAL A 164 31.27 -38.16 -5.14
CA VAL A 164 30.77 -37.35 -4.01
C VAL A 164 29.31 -37.69 -3.73
N PRO A 165 29.00 -38.50 -2.71
CA PRO A 165 27.62 -38.75 -2.30
C PRO A 165 27.01 -37.54 -1.57
N GLY A 166 25.70 -37.36 -1.68
CA GLY A 166 24.99 -36.30 -0.96
C GLY A 166 25.18 -34.89 -1.53
N ALA A 167 25.84 -34.73 -2.68
CA ALA A 167 25.97 -33.45 -3.36
C ALA A 167 24.61 -33.01 -3.91
N VAL A 168 24.27 -31.73 -3.71
CA VAL A 168 23.05 -31.12 -4.26
C VAL A 168 23.37 -30.62 -5.65
N VAL A 169 22.68 -31.13 -6.65
CA VAL A 169 22.79 -30.70 -8.05
C VAL A 169 21.57 -29.87 -8.40
N ILE A 170 21.77 -28.71 -9.05
CA ILE A 170 20.74 -27.75 -9.41
C ILE A 170 20.77 -27.52 -10.92
N LEU A 171 19.60 -27.45 -11.55
CA LEU A 171 19.42 -27.19 -12.97
C LEU A 171 19.14 -25.71 -13.24
N GLY A 172 20.05 -25.03 -13.94
CA GLY A 172 19.95 -23.61 -14.30
C GLY A 172 19.87 -22.69 -13.08
N ASP A 173 19.19 -21.56 -13.26
CA ASP A 173 18.88 -20.59 -12.18
C ASP A 173 17.51 -20.88 -11.54
N GLY A 174 17.01 -22.11 -11.65
CA GLY A 174 15.68 -22.52 -11.19
C GLY A 174 15.68 -23.40 -9.94
N ASP A 175 14.48 -23.71 -9.44
CA ASP A 175 14.28 -24.44 -8.18
C ASP A 175 14.41 -25.97 -8.28
N ARG A 176 14.84 -26.51 -9.44
CA ARG A 176 14.95 -27.96 -9.64
C ARG A 176 16.28 -28.48 -9.11
N SER A 177 16.20 -29.41 -8.16
CA SER A 177 17.38 -30.03 -7.52
C SER A 177 17.19 -31.52 -7.21
N ALA A 178 18.31 -32.22 -7.07
CA ALA A 178 18.41 -33.63 -6.71
C ALA A 178 19.75 -33.85 -6.01
N VAL A 179 19.80 -34.96 -5.26
CA VAL A 179 20.92 -35.31 -4.42
C VAL A 179 21.64 -36.50 -5.03
N THR A 180 22.97 -36.47 -5.09
CA THR A 180 23.75 -37.59 -5.61
C THR A 180 23.67 -38.82 -4.71
N GLY A 181 23.60 -39.99 -5.34
CA GLY A 181 23.61 -41.28 -4.65
C GLY A 181 25.00 -41.68 -4.11
N PRO A 182 25.13 -42.88 -3.50
CA PRO A 182 26.40 -43.38 -2.96
C PRO A 182 27.54 -43.47 -3.97
N ASP A 183 27.22 -43.59 -5.26
CA ASP A 183 28.14 -43.64 -6.39
C ASP A 183 28.38 -42.25 -7.03
N GLY A 184 27.96 -41.18 -6.36
CA GLY A 184 28.06 -39.80 -6.84
C GLY A 184 27.16 -39.47 -8.01
N ARG A 185 26.25 -40.37 -8.43
CA ARG A 185 25.40 -40.16 -9.61
C ARG A 185 24.15 -39.36 -9.32
N PHE A 186 23.72 -38.57 -10.30
CA PHE A 186 22.47 -37.81 -10.28
C PHE A 186 21.69 -37.96 -11.60
N ARG A 187 20.39 -37.67 -11.55
CA ARG A 187 19.47 -37.76 -12.70
C ARG A 187 18.42 -36.65 -12.68
N PHE A 188 18.16 -36.03 -13.84
CA PHE A 188 17.08 -35.04 -13.99
C PHE A 188 16.42 -35.05 -15.36
N ALA A 189 15.13 -34.73 -15.38
CA ALA A 189 14.44 -34.36 -16.61
C ALA A 189 14.81 -32.92 -17.03
N SER A 190 15.23 -32.77 -18.28
CA SER A 190 15.61 -31.50 -18.91
C SER A 190 15.07 -31.43 -20.34
N PRO A 191 14.80 -30.23 -20.90
CA PRO A 191 14.60 -30.07 -22.34
C PRO A 191 15.64 -30.83 -23.17
N ALA A 192 15.18 -31.64 -24.13
CA ALA A 192 16.03 -32.34 -25.07
C ALA A 192 16.61 -31.38 -26.11
N GLY A 193 17.87 -31.60 -26.50
CA GLY A 193 18.50 -30.91 -27.63
C GLY A 193 19.10 -29.53 -27.33
N ALA A 194 19.00 -29.01 -26.11
CA ALA A 194 19.71 -27.80 -25.70
C ALA A 194 20.55 -28.05 -24.44
N PRO A 195 21.81 -27.57 -24.38
CA PRO A 195 22.63 -27.68 -23.19
C PRO A 195 22.01 -26.84 -22.07
N VAL A 196 21.91 -27.45 -20.89
CA VAL A 196 21.46 -26.82 -19.65
C VAL A 196 22.62 -26.69 -18.70
N ARG A 197 22.68 -25.58 -17.96
CA ARG A 197 23.67 -25.43 -16.90
C ARG A 197 23.27 -26.31 -15.73
N VAL A 198 24.19 -27.12 -15.22
CA VAL A 198 24.01 -27.89 -13.98
C VAL A 198 25.10 -27.48 -13.01
N ALA A 199 24.72 -27.21 -11.77
CA ALA A 199 25.64 -26.82 -10.70
C ALA A 199 25.56 -27.82 -9.56
N ALA A 200 26.69 -28.40 -9.16
CA ALA A 200 26.76 -29.24 -7.98
C ALA A 200 27.32 -28.45 -6.81
N ARG A 201 26.82 -28.73 -5.60
CA ARG A 201 27.31 -28.18 -4.34
C ARG A 201 27.44 -29.28 -3.30
N ALA A 202 28.60 -29.34 -2.64
CA ALA A 202 28.84 -30.19 -1.48
C ALA A 202 29.87 -29.52 -0.58
N HIS A 203 29.74 -29.67 0.74
CA HIS A 203 30.73 -29.19 1.73
C HIS A 203 31.17 -27.72 1.52
N GLY A 204 30.22 -26.84 1.18
CA GLY A 204 30.50 -25.41 0.95
C GLY A 204 31.20 -25.08 -0.38
N ARG A 205 31.58 -26.07 -1.19
CA ARG A 205 32.16 -25.89 -2.52
C ARG A 205 31.12 -26.11 -3.61
N ALA A 206 31.29 -25.44 -4.76
CA ALA A 206 30.40 -25.58 -5.90
C ALA A 206 31.18 -25.50 -7.22
N ASN A 207 30.68 -26.19 -8.23
CA ASN A 207 31.12 -26.06 -9.61
C ASN A 207 29.93 -26.25 -10.55
N SER A 208 30.02 -25.72 -11.77
CA SER A 208 28.96 -25.85 -12.78
C SER A 208 29.52 -26.24 -14.13
N THR A 209 28.76 -27.05 -14.86
CA THR A 209 29.05 -27.43 -16.25
C THR A 209 27.79 -27.34 -17.10
N ALA A 210 27.95 -27.39 -18.42
CA ALA A 210 26.84 -27.61 -19.33
C ALA A 210 26.58 -29.11 -19.47
N ALA A 211 25.32 -29.51 -19.46
CA ALA A 211 24.88 -30.88 -19.67
C ALA A 211 23.80 -30.93 -20.75
N THR A 212 23.84 -31.95 -21.61
CA THR A 212 22.83 -32.20 -22.63
C THR A 212 22.08 -33.47 -22.27
N ALA A 213 20.75 -33.47 -22.43
CA ALA A 213 20.00 -34.70 -22.21
C ALA A 213 20.45 -35.81 -23.18
N GLY A 214 20.70 -37.01 -22.67
CA GLY A 214 21.27 -38.14 -23.41
C GLY A 214 22.80 -38.21 -23.42
N GLU A 215 23.51 -37.20 -22.92
CA GLU A 215 24.96 -37.20 -22.78
C GLU A 215 25.37 -37.27 -21.29
N PRO A 216 26.39 -38.07 -20.94
CA PRO A 216 26.86 -38.15 -19.56
C PRO A 216 27.53 -36.84 -19.13
N ALA A 217 27.06 -36.27 -18.01
CA ALA A 217 27.63 -35.06 -17.41
C ALA A 217 28.59 -35.39 -16.27
N VAL A 218 29.76 -34.74 -16.25
CA VAL A 218 30.74 -34.86 -15.15
C VAL A 218 30.94 -33.49 -14.50
N ILE A 219 30.77 -33.41 -13.18
CA ILE A 219 31.00 -32.20 -12.41
C ILE A 219 32.09 -32.47 -11.37
N THR A 220 33.25 -31.83 -11.50
CA THR A 220 34.34 -31.97 -10.53
C THR A 220 34.28 -30.84 -9.51
N LEU A 221 34.16 -31.19 -8.23
CA LEU A 221 34.19 -30.23 -7.12
C LEU A 221 35.62 -30.09 -6.58
N PRO A 222 36.11 -28.86 -6.38
CA PRO A 222 37.40 -28.60 -5.73
C PRO A 222 37.23 -28.75 -4.21
N LEU A 223 37.05 -29.99 -3.75
CA LEU A 223 37.10 -30.33 -2.33
C LEU A 223 38.57 -30.35 -1.88
N GLU A 224 38.83 -30.03 -0.62
CA GLU A 224 40.14 -30.30 -0.04
C GLU A 224 40.18 -31.79 0.32
N ALA A 225 41.31 -32.45 0.00
CA ALA A 225 41.51 -33.88 0.25
C ALA A 225 41.78 -34.16 1.73
#